data_AF-A0AAW1T316-F1
#
_entry.id   AF-A0AAW1T316-F1
#
_cell.length_a   1.000
_cell.length_b   1.000
_cell.length_c   1.000
_cell.angle_alpha   90.00
_cell.angle_beta   90.00
_cell.angle_gamma   90.00
#
_symmetry.space_group_name_H-M   'P 1'
#
loop_
_entity.id
_entity.type
_entity.pdbx_description
1 polymer ?
#
loop_
_entity_poly.entity_id
_entity_poly.type
_entity_poly.pdbx_seq_one_letter_code
_entity_poly.pdbx_strand_id
1 'polypeptide(L)'
;MGSGLMRARGEASDTGNNRGPEDIPCIPDGGQPLWPLSPSEAMNPAFVESLRFSARQKEKLLDIQGIWFQELQALKEERDRICASIRETPLGSRGSGAQAGVYLRCHDALSALKQNLSKDHILHIRLFHLTWKSCFTAEQCGKIIVQAYPWCPDAAAICRVVAAGHGNSQFHELPAEY
;
A
#
# COMPACT_ATOMS: atom_id res chain seq x y z
N MET A 1 -7.84 -7.13 82.25
CA MET A 1 -8.97 -6.82 81.35
C MET A 1 -8.42 -6.03 80.18
N GLY A 2 -8.72 -6.44 78.94
CA GLY A 2 -8.22 -5.78 77.72
C GLY A 2 -7.81 -6.80 76.67
N SER A 3 -8.80 -7.38 75.99
CA SER A 3 -8.63 -8.28 74.84
C SER A 3 -9.49 -7.73 73.70
N GLY A 4 -8.98 -7.81 72.47
CA GLY A 4 -9.84 -7.94 71.29
C GLY A 4 -9.78 -6.83 70.23
N LEU A 5 -9.06 -7.16 69.15
CA LEU A 5 -9.39 -6.99 67.72
C LEU A 5 -10.07 -5.69 67.23
N MET A 6 -9.46 -5.05 66.22
CA MET A 6 -10.12 -4.63 64.98
C MET A 6 -9.11 -4.55 63.83
N ARG A 7 -9.57 -4.89 62.63
CA ARG A 7 -8.84 -5.38 61.46
C ARG A 7 -8.70 -4.28 60.38
N ALA A 8 -7.72 -4.50 59.49
CA ALA A 8 -7.18 -3.61 58.45
C ALA A 8 -8.07 -3.31 57.21
N ARG A 9 -7.75 -2.18 56.54
CA ARG A 9 -7.64 -1.91 55.07
C ARG A 9 -7.69 -0.39 54.87
N GLY A 10 -6.98 0.28 53.97
CA GLY A 10 -6.10 -0.05 52.86
C GLY A 10 -5.87 1.28 52.13
N GLU A 11 -4.61 1.66 51.92
CA GLU A 11 -4.21 2.93 51.31
C GLU A 11 -4.27 2.81 49.77
N ALA A 12 -4.90 3.79 49.12
CA ALA A 12 -4.80 4.01 47.68
C ALA A 12 -4.43 5.49 47.46
N SER A 13 -3.16 5.74 47.16
CA SER A 13 -2.64 7.05 46.79
C SER A 13 -2.77 7.18 45.27
N ASP A 14 -3.64 8.10 44.86
CA ASP A 14 -3.91 8.47 43.48
C ASP A 14 -2.92 9.57 43.08
N THR A 15 -1.78 9.18 42.48
CA THR A 15 -0.87 10.13 41.83
C THR A 15 -0.93 9.91 40.34
N GLY A 16 -1.72 10.76 39.68
CA GLY A 16 -1.85 10.84 38.23
C GLY A 16 -0.50 11.05 37.55
N ASN A 17 -0.14 10.12 36.68
CA ASN A 17 1.03 10.22 35.82
C ASN A 17 0.56 10.71 34.44
N ASN A 18 0.42 12.02 34.29
CA ASN A 18 0.31 12.71 33.00
C ASN A 18 1.67 12.62 32.28
N ARG A 19 1.85 11.59 31.44
CA ARG A 19 2.91 11.59 30.42
C ARG A 19 2.27 11.87 29.07
N GLY A 20 2.57 13.04 28.52
CA GLY A 20 2.29 13.40 27.13
C GLY A 20 3.12 12.55 26.16
N PRO A 21 2.86 12.66 24.84
CA PRO A 21 3.42 11.77 23.81
C PRO A 21 4.88 12.09 23.42
N GLU A 22 5.70 12.64 24.31
CA GLU A 22 7.04 13.16 23.97
C GLU A 22 8.21 12.20 24.23
N ASP A 23 7.98 11.00 24.76
CA ASP A 23 9.02 9.99 24.94
C ASP A 23 9.06 8.98 23.76
N ILE A 24 9.26 9.47 22.54
CA ILE A 24 9.72 8.60 21.43
C ILE A 24 11.25 8.58 21.48
N PRO A 25 11.89 7.45 21.81
CA PRO A 25 13.35 7.37 21.86
C PRO A 25 13.92 7.70 20.48
N CYS A 26 14.73 8.77 20.42
CA CYS A 26 15.52 9.11 19.25
C CYS A 26 16.49 7.96 18.95
N ILE A 27 16.43 7.45 17.72
CA ILE A 27 17.26 6.34 17.24
C ILE A 27 18.72 6.81 17.16
N PRO A 28 19.70 6.04 17.65
CA PRO A 28 21.13 6.38 17.51
C PRO A 28 21.57 6.34 16.04
N ASP A 29 22.41 7.30 15.67
CA ASP A 29 23.00 7.44 14.33
C ASP A 29 23.62 6.12 13.84
N GLY A 30 22.99 5.52 12.83
CA GLY A 30 23.49 4.32 12.13
C GLY A 30 22.69 3.03 12.33
N GLY A 31 21.65 3.01 13.15
CA GLY A 31 20.72 1.88 13.25
C GLY A 31 19.65 1.92 12.15
N GLN A 32 19.42 0.80 11.46
CA GLN A 32 18.24 0.68 10.58
C GLN A 32 16.97 1.06 11.36
N PRO A 33 16.02 1.78 10.73
CA PRO A 33 14.81 2.21 11.41
C PRO A 33 14.11 1.03 12.09
N LEU A 34 13.68 1.22 13.34
CA LEU A 34 12.89 0.25 14.11
C LEU A 34 11.46 0.07 13.55
N TRP A 35 11.07 0.90 12.58
CA TRP A 35 9.83 0.77 11.85
C TRP A 35 9.94 -0.39 10.85
N PRO A 36 8.90 -1.22 10.69
CA PRO A 36 8.93 -2.25 9.66
C PRO A 36 9.11 -1.56 8.30
N LEU A 37 10.16 -1.98 7.57
CA LEU A 37 10.44 -1.57 6.19
C LEU A 37 9.14 -1.50 5.39
N SER A 38 8.98 -0.50 4.52
CA SER A 38 7.78 -0.41 3.67
C SER A 38 7.56 -1.74 2.91
N PRO A 39 6.32 -2.07 2.50
CA PRO A 39 6.03 -3.34 1.82
C PRO A 39 6.96 -3.64 0.64
N SER A 40 7.35 -2.60 -0.11
CA SER A 40 8.28 -2.71 -1.23
C SER A 40 9.74 -2.88 -0.79
N GLU A 41 10.17 -2.25 0.31
CA GLU A 41 11.51 -2.45 0.90
C GLU A 41 11.66 -3.82 1.56
N ALA A 42 10.57 -4.39 2.08
CA ALA A 42 10.54 -5.76 2.58
C ALA A 42 10.88 -6.78 1.48
N MET A 43 10.54 -6.47 0.23
CA MET A 43 10.82 -7.28 -0.96
C MET A 43 12.14 -6.88 -1.64
N ASN A 44 13.22 -6.82 -0.86
CA ASN A 44 14.54 -6.45 -1.39
C ASN A 44 15.06 -7.45 -2.47
N PRO A 45 15.98 -7.02 -3.35
CA PRO A 45 16.45 -7.87 -4.45
C PRO A 45 17.05 -9.20 -4.01
N ALA A 46 17.85 -9.20 -2.93
CA ALA A 46 18.50 -10.40 -2.42
C ALA A 46 17.49 -11.46 -1.95
N PHE A 47 16.40 -11.03 -1.31
CA PHE A 47 15.31 -11.92 -0.93
C PHE A 47 14.61 -12.51 -2.16
N VAL A 48 14.26 -11.68 -3.14
CA VAL A 48 13.57 -12.14 -4.35
C VAL A 48 14.45 -13.12 -5.13
N GLU A 49 15.76 -12.89 -5.20
CA GLU A 49 16.72 -13.83 -5.79
C GLU A 49 16.77 -15.18 -5.03
N SER A 50 16.63 -15.15 -3.69
CA SER A 50 16.60 -16.35 -2.84
C SER A 50 15.38 -17.26 -3.10
N LEU A 51 14.31 -16.74 -3.71
CA LEU A 51 13.12 -17.51 -4.08
C LEU A 51 13.38 -18.47 -5.25
N ARG A 52 14.52 -18.33 -5.95
CA ARG A 52 14.99 -19.22 -7.02
C ARG A 52 13.92 -19.51 -8.07
N PHE A 53 13.32 -18.47 -8.63
CA PHE A 53 12.35 -18.63 -9.72
C PHE A 53 12.95 -19.36 -10.92
N SER A 54 12.23 -20.35 -11.45
CA SER A 54 12.56 -21.02 -12.71
C SER A 54 12.44 -20.05 -13.89
N ALA A 55 13.13 -20.34 -15.01
CA ALA A 55 13.06 -19.51 -16.22
C ALA A 55 11.62 -19.29 -16.70
N ARG A 56 10.80 -20.35 -16.69
CA ARG A 56 9.38 -20.28 -17.06
C ARG A 56 8.56 -19.40 -16.10
N GLN A 57 8.85 -19.45 -14.80
CA GLN A 57 8.18 -18.56 -13.84
C GLN A 57 8.55 -17.10 -14.08
N LYS A 58 9.83 -16.82 -14.37
CA LYS A 58 10.29 -15.45 -14.67
C LYS A 58 9.63 -14.90 -15.92
N GLU A 59 9.61 -15.66 -17.02
CA GLU A 59 8.91 -15.29 -18.25
C GLU A 59 7.44 -14.96 -17.99
N LYS A 60 6.74 -15.85 -17.27
CA LYS A 60 5.33 -15.63 -16.91
C LYS A 60 5.10 -14.40 -16.03
N LEU A 61 6.01 -14.12 -15.10
CA LEU A 61 5.95 -12.90 -14.27
C LEU A 61 6.11 -11.65 -15.13
N LEU A 62 7.02 -11.66 -16.11
CA LEU A 62 7.19 -10.55 -17.05
C LEU A 62 5.96 -10.35 -17.94
N ASP A 63 5.34 -11.42 -18.43
CA ASP A 63 4.10 -11.33 -19.22
C ASP A 63 2.96 -10.71 -18.39
N ILE A 64 2.77 -11.21 -17.17
CA ILE A 64 1.76 -10.67 -16.25
C ILE A 64 2.04 -9.21 -15.93
N GLN A 65 3.30 -8.86 -15.67
CA GLN A 65 3.71 -7.48 -15.40
C GLN A 65 3.45 -6.57 -16.60
N GLY A 66 3.73 -7.03 -17.82
CA GLY A 66 3.47 -6.28 -19.04
C GLY A 66 2.00 -5.96 -19.22
N ILE A 67 1.12 -6.96 -19.08
CA ILE A 67 -0.34 -6.78 -19.17
C ILE A 67 -0.83 -5.83 -18.06
N TRP A 68 -0.40 -6.07 -16.83
CA TRP A 68 -0.77 -5.23 -15.69
C TRP A 68 -0.34 -3.77 -15.88
N PHE A 69 0.88 -3.54 -16.35
CA PHE A 69 1.40 -2.19 -16.58
C PHE A 69 0.61 -1.45 -17.68
N GLN A 70 0.26 -2.13 -18.77
CA GLN A 70 -0.58 -1.55 -19.83
C GLN A 70 -1.97 -1.16 -19.30
N GLU A 71 -2.62 -2.04 -18.53
CA GLU A 71 -3.92 -1.74 -17.91
C GLU A 71 -3.81 -0.57 -16.90
N LEU A 72 -2.72 -0.53 -16.11
CA LEU A 72 -2.47 0.54 -15.14
C LEU A 72 -2.25 1.89 -15.81
N GLN A 73 -1.49 1.94 -16.90
CA GLN A 73 -1.24 3.15 -17.67
C GLN A 73 -2.56 3.71 -18.24
N ALA A 74 -3.42 2.84 -18.80
CA ALA A 74 -4.73 3.26 -19.28
C ALA A 74 -5.61 3.85 -18.17
N LEU A 75 -5.59 3.26 -16.96
CA LEU A 75 -6.30 3.80 -15.80
C LEU A 75 -5.75 5.14 -15.33
N LYS A 76 -4.43 5.31 -15.36
CA LYS A 76 -3.78 6.58 -15.01
C LYS A 76 -4.17 7.69 -15.99
N GLU A 77 -4.15 7.42 -17.29
CA GLU A 77 -4.60 8.37 -18.30
C GLU A 77 -6.09 8.72 -18.15
N GLU A 78 -6.96 7.74 -17.86
CA GLU A 78 -8.38 7.99 -17.57
C GLU A 78 -8.53 8.90 -16.33
N ARG A 79 -7.75 8.65 -15.28
CA ARG A 79 -7.74 9.45 -14.05
C ARG A 79 -7.32 10.89 -14.31
N ASP A 80 -6.26 11.08 -15.08
CA ASP A 80 -5.76 12.42 -15.43
C ASP A 80 -6.81 13.23 -16.20
N ARG A 81 -7.54 12.58 -17.13
CA ARG A 81 -8.67 13.20 -17.85
C ARG A 81 -9.83 13.58 -16.91
N ILE A 82 -10.19 12.70 -15.98
CA ILE A 82 -11.24 12.99 -14.99
C ILE A 82 -10.83 14.16 -14.08
N CYS A 83 -9.59 14.16 -13.58
CA CYS A 83 -9.04 15.23 -12.76
C CYS A 83 -9.01 16.57 -13.52
N ALA A 84 -8.67 16.57 -14.80
CA ALA A 84 -8.74 17.77 -15.64
C ALA A 84 -10.17 18.31 -15.73
N SER A 85 -11.16 17.43 -15.99
CA SER A 85 -12.59 17.81 -16.06
C SER A 85 -13.11 18.44 -14.75
N ILE A 86 -12.67 17.90 -13.60
CA ILE A 86 -13.01 18.47 -12.29
C ILE A 86 -12.41 19.87 -12.14
N ARG A 87 -11.14 20.06 -12.53
CA ARG A 87 -10.43 21.35 -12.43
C ARG A 87 -11.02 22.43 -13.34
N GLU A 88 -11.49 22.05 -14.52
CA GLU A 88 -12.10 22.96 -15.50
C GLU A 88 -13.51 23.42 -15.09
N THR A 89 -14.14 22.77 -14.11
CA THR A 89 -15.50 23.10 -13.69
C THR A 89 -15.50 24.35 -12.78
N PRO A 90 -16.08 25.49 -13.20
CA PRO A 90 -15.99 26.74 -12.45
C PRO A 90 -16.88 26.70 -11.20
N LEU A 91 -16.25 26.53 -10.04
CA LEU A 91 -16.87 26.66 -8.73
C LEU A 91 -17.03 28.15 -8.38
N GLY A 92 -18.09 28.79 -8.88
CA GLY A 92 -18.32 30.20 -8.52
C GLY A 92 -19.33 31.02 -9.33
N SER A 93 -20.02 30.44 -10.33
CA SER A 93 -20.98 31.23 -11.11
C SER A 93 -22.18 31.64 -10.25
N ARG A 94 -22.37 32.95 -10.07
CA ARG A 94 -23.47 33.57 -9.31
C ARG A 94 -24.76 33.52 -10.14
N GLY A 95 -25.42 32.36 -10.16
CA GLY A 95 -26.75 32.18 -10.73
C GLY A 95 -27.35 30.84 -10.33
N SER A 96 -28.52 30.86 -9.68
CA SER A 96 -29.18 29.68 -9.07
C SER A 96 -29.34 28.49 -10.04
N GLY A 97 -29.70 28.73 -11.31
CA GLY A 97 -29.83 27.68 -12.32
C GLY A 97 -28.51 27.15 -12.89
N ALA A 98 -27.46 27.97 -12.94
CA ALA A 98 -26.13 27.56 -13.43
C ALA A 98 -25.39 26.67 -12.43
N GLN A 99 -25.71 26.78 -11.13
CA GLN A 99 -25.09 26.00 -10.07
C GLN A 99 -25.54 24.54 -10.06
N ALA A 100 -26.81 24.25 -10.36
CA ALA A 100 -27.30 22.87 -10.42
C ALA A 100 -26.61 22.05 -11.51
N GLY A 101 -26.42 22.63 -12.70
CA GLY A 101 -25.70 21.97 -13.80
C GLY A 101 -24.21 21.77 -13.52
N VAL A 102 -23.58 22.74 -12.85
CA VAL A 102 -22.19 22.61 -12.36
C VAL A 102 -22.06 21.50 -11.32
N TYR A 103 -22.99 21.43 -10.37
CA TYR A 103 -23.02 20.39 -9.35
C TYR A 103 -23.15 19.00 -9.96
N LEU A 104 -24.09 18.79 -10.89
CA LEU A 104 -24.28 17.49 -11.55
C LEU A 104 -23.01 17.06 -12.29
N ARG A 105 -22.35 17.95 -13.03
CA ARG A 105 -21.08 17.64 -13.71
C ARG A 105 -19.97 17.26 -12.73
N CYS A 106 -19.82 17.99 -11.63
CA CYS A 106 -18.86 17.64 -10.59
C CYS A 106 -19.18 16.28 -9.97
N HIS A 107 -20.45 16.02 -9.66
CA HIS A 107 -20.91 14.76 -9.09
C HIS A 107 -20.61 13.57 -10.02
N ASP A 108 -20.87 13.72 -11.32
CA ASP A 108 -20.61 12.68 -12.31
C ASP A 108 -19.10 12.43 -12.46
N ALA A 109 -18.29 13.49 -12.48
CA ALA A 109 -16.83 13.39 -12.54
C ALA A 109 -16.25 12.71 -11.28
N LEU A 110 -16.76 13.04 -10.09
CA LEU A 110 -16.36 12.38 -8.84
C LEU A 110 -16.79 10.91 -8.81
N SER A 111 -17.98 10.59 -9.35
CA SER A 111 -18.45 9.22 -9.50
C SER A 111 -17.55 8.42 -10.44
N ALA A 112 -17.13 9.02 -11.55
CA ALA A 112 -16.16 8.43 -12.48
C ALA A 112 -14.79 8.22 -11.81
N LEU A 113 -14.30 9.19 -11.03
CA LEU A 113 -13.04 9.06 -10.29
C LEU A 113 -13.10 7.88 -9.29
N LYS A 114 -14.19 7.77 -8.54
CA LYS A 114 -14.41 6.65 -7.61
C LYS A 114 -14.39 5.31 -8.34
N GLN A 115 -15.03 5.21 -9.50
CA GLN A 115 -15.02 3.99 -10.30
C GLN A 115 -13.61 3.67 -10.83
N ASN A 116 -12.87 4.67 -11.32
CA ASN A 116 -11.48 4.51 -11.76
C ASN A 116 -10.58 4.00 -10.63
N LEU A 117 -10.65 4.58 -9.43
CA LEU A 117 -9.90 4.10 -8.26
C LEU A 117 -10.31 2.68 -7.84
N SER A 118 -11.58 2.32 -7.97
CA SER A 118 -12.01 0.94 -7.72
C SER A 118 -11.43 -0.04 -8.73
N LYS A 119 -11.33 0.33 -10.02
CA LYS A 119 -10.69 -0.50 -11.06
C LYS A 119 -9.20 -0.67 -10.75
N ASP A 120 -8.52 0.39 -10.33
CA ASP A 120 -7.12 0.38 -9.93
C ASP A 120 -6.86 -0.61 -8.79
N HIS A 121 -7.68 -0.53 -7.73
CA HIS A 121 -7.59 -1.49 -6.63
C HIS A 121 -7.82 -2.95 -7.06
N ILE A 122 -8.83 -3.20 -7.89
CA ILE A 122 -9.10 -4.54 -8.43
C ILE A 122 -7.92 -5.03 -9.28
N LEU A 123 -7.28 -4.14 -10.04
CA LEU A 123 -6.13 -4.46 -10.87
C LEU A 123 -4.93 -4.91 -10.02
N HIS A 124 -4.66 -4.24 -8.90
CA HIS A 124 -3.64 -4.67 -7.94
C HIS A 124 -3.96 -6.02 -7.30
N ILE A 125 -5.21 -6.26 -6.89
CA ILE A 125 -5.64 -7.56 -6.37
C ILE A 125 -5.47 -8.66 -7.43
N ARG A 126 -5.79 -8.35 -8.69
CA ARG A 126 -5.65 -9.28 -9.81
C ARG A 126 -4.18 -9.65 -10.05
N LEU A 127 -3.26 -8.69 -10.01
CA LEU A 127 -1.82 -8.95 -10.07
C LEU A 127 -1.38 -9.91 -8.95
N PHE A 128 -1.76 -9.60 -7.71
CA PHE A 128 -1.45 -10.45 -6.56
C PHE A 128 -2.00 -11.87 -6.75
N HIS A 129 -3.28 -12.01 -7.10
CA HIS A 129 -3.90 -13.32 -7.28
C HIS A 129 -3.26 -14.11 -8.43
N LEU A 130 -3.00 -13.49 -9.57
CA LEU A 130 -2.40 -14.15 -10.73
C LEU A 130 -0.99 -14.65 -10.43
N THR A 131 -0.17 -13.84 -9.76
CA THR A 131 1.19 -14.23 -9.36
C THR A 131 1.15 -15.37 -8.32
N TRP A 132 0.35 -15.23 -7.26
CA TRP A 132 0.22 -16.25 -6.21
C TRP A 132 -0.31 -17.59 -6.69
N LYS A 133 -1.39 -17.59 -7.47
CA LYS A 133 -2.03 -18.86 -7.87
C LYS A 133 -1.36 -19.53 -9.06
N SER A 134 -0.73 -18.75 -9.94
CA SER A 134 -0.34 -19.27 -11.25
C SER A 134 1.17 -19.26 -11.49
N CYS A 135 1.95 -18.55 -10.68
CA CYS A 135 3.40 -18.48 -10.83
C CYS A 135 4.13 -19.12 -9.64
N PHE A 136 3.74 -18.81 -8.41
CA PHE A 136 4.50 -19.22 -7.23
C PHE A 136 4.15 -20.64 -6.76
N THR A 137 5.15 -21.33 -6.21
CA THR A 137 4.92 -22.57 -5.46
C THR A 137 4.45 -22.25 -4.04
N ALA A 138 3.84 -23.24 -3.37
CA ALA A 138 3.40 -23.07 -1.97
C ALA A 138 4.57 -22.67 -1.04
N GLU A 139 5.76 -23.24 -1.27
CA GLU A 139 6.97 -22.88 -0.52
C GLU A 139 7.38 -21.42 -0.75
N GLN A 140 7.37 -20.96 -2.00
CA GLN A 140 7.68 -19.56 -2.34
C GLN A 140 6.67 -18.61 -1.69
N CYS A 141 5.37 -18.92 -1.76
CA CYS A 141 4.32 -18.16 -1.09
C CYS A 141 4.57 -18.06 0.42
N GLY A 142 4.94 -19.17 1.07
CA GLY A 142 5.26 -19.17 2.51
C GLY A 142 6.41 -18.24 2.85
N LYS A 143 7.52 -18.31 2.10
CA LYS A 143 8.68 -17.42 2.29
C LYS A 143 8.30 -15.95 2.11
N ILE A 144 7.52 -15.65 1.07
CA ILE A 144 7.07 -14.28 0.79
C ILE A 144 6.19 -13.73 1.92
N ILE A 145 5.26 -14.53 2.44
CA ILE A 145 4.39 -14.12 3.56
C ILE A 145 5.20 -13.82 4.81
N VAL A 146 6.16 -14.69 5.14
CA VAL A 146 7.05 -14.48 6.30
C VAL A 146 7.88 -13.22 6.15
N GLN A 147 8.44 -12.99 4.96
CA GLN A 147 9.25 -11.81 4.68
C GLN A 147 8.44 -10.51 4.67
N ALA A 148 7.20 -10.56 4.21
CA ALA A 148 6.35 -9.37 4.11
C ALA A 148 5.82 -8.90 5.46
N TYR A 149 5.77 -9.77 6.49
CA TYR A 149 5.21 -9.44 7.80
C TYR A 149 5.86 -8.18 8.40
N PRO A 150 5.07 -7.21 8.92
CA PRO A 150 3.62 -7.24 9.20
C PRO A 150 2.73 -6.81 8.03
N TRP A 151 3.30 -6.58 6.85
CA TRP A 151 2.61 -6.04 5.68
C TRP A 151 2.03 -7.11 4.76
N CYS A 152 1.21 -6.66 3.82
CA CYS A 152 0.84 -7.47 2.67
C CYS A 152 2.03 -7.59 1.71
N PRO A 153 2.27 -8.78 1.14
CA PRO A 153 3.30 -8.93 0.13
C PRO A 153 3.06 -8.05 -1.11
N ASP A 154 4.14 -7.44 -1.59
CA ASP A 154 4.12 -6.60 -2.79
C ASP A 154 4.50 -7.42 -4.03
N ALA A 155 3.47 -7.86 -4.77
CA ALA A 155 3.65 -8.59 -6.03
C ALA A 155 4.33 -7.74 -7.11
N ALA A 156 4.11 -6.43 -7.11
CA ALA A 156 4.71 -5.52 -8.08
C ALA A 156 6.21 -5.36 -7.83
N ALA A 157 6.63 -5.23 -6.56
CA ALA A 157 8.04 -5.22 -6.19
C ALA A 157 8.78 -6.50 -6.63
N ILE A 158 8.17 -7.67 -6.43
CA ILE A 158 8.73 -8.95 -6.90
C ILE A 158 8.92 -8.93 -8.42
N CYS A 159 7.90 -8.50 -9.18
CA CYS A 159 7.98 -8.42 -10.63
C CYS A 159 9.07 -7.41 -11.09
N ARG A 160 9.19 -6.25 -10.44
CA ARG A 160 10.23 -5.25 -10.71
C ARG A 160 11.63 -5.82 -10.55
N VAL A 161 11.89 -6.54 -9.46
CA VAL A 161 13.21 -7.17 -9.24
C VAL A 161 13.48 -8.24 -10.31
N VAL A 162 12.49 -9.06 -10.64
CA VAL A 162 12.64 -10.09 -11.70
C VAL A 162 12.93 -9.44 -13.06
N ALA A 163 12.25 -8.34 -13.40
CA ALA A 163 12.49 -7.58 -14.63
C ALA A 163 13.88 -6.95 -14.69
N ALA A 164 14.34 -6.37 -13.58
CA ALA A 164 15.68 -5.81 -13.48
C ALA A 164 16.77 -6.88 -13.73
N GLY A 165 16.60 -8.08 -13.16
CA GLY A 165 17.50 -9.22 -13.40
C GLY A 165 17.46 -9.79 -14.82
N HIS A 166 16.51 -9.39 -15.66
CA HIS A 166 16.40 -9.78 -17.07
C HIS A 166 16.76 -8.65 -18.05
N GLY A 167 17.30 -7.52 -17.55
CA GLY A 167 17.74 -6.40 -18.39
C GLY A 167 16.59 -5.63 -19.04
N ASN A 168 15.36 -5.80 -18.54
CA ASN A 168 14.17 -5.20 -19.12
C ASN A 168 13.91 -3.83 -18.46
N SER A 169 14.57 -2.79 -18.98
CA SER A 169 14.54 -1.43 -18.42
C SER A 169 13.20 -0.72 -18.55
N GLN A 170 12.31 -1.19 -19.43
CA GLN A 170 10.98 -0.60 -19.64
C GLN A 170 10.11 -0.57 -18.37
N PHE A 171 10.41 -1.42 -17.38
CA PHE A 171 9.63 -1.54 -16.14
C PHE A 171 10.27 -0.82 -14.95
N HIS A 172 11.40 -0.14 -15.15
CA HIS A 172 12.14 0.57 -14.11
C HIS A 172 11.53 1.94 -13.77
N GLU A 173 10.61 2.45 -14.60
CA GLU A 173 10.02 3.80 -14.50
C GLU A 173 8.65 3.85 -13.82
N LEU A 174 8.21 2.77 -13.16
CA LEU A 174 7.05 2.89 -12.26
C LEU A 174 7.43 3.86 -11.14
N PRO A 175 6.66 4.94 -10.91
CA PRO A 175 6.94 5.86 -9.83
C PRO A 175 7.00 5.07 -8.52
N ALA A 176 8.01 5.35 -7.69
CA ALA A 176 8.21 4.73 -6.38
C ALA A 176 7.01 4.93 -5.42
N GLU A 177 6.02 5.73 -5.83
CA GLU A 177 4.75 5.99 -5.17
C GLU A 177 3.74 4.83 -5.30
N TYR A 178 4.11 3.71 -5.96
CA TYR A 178 3.30 2.48 -6.10
C TYR A 178 3.99 1.21 -5.60
#